data_AF-A0A9D6R4T0-F1
#
_entry.id   AF-A0A9D6R4T0-F1
#
_cell.length_a   1.000
_cell.length_b   1.000
_cell.length_c   1.000
_cell.angle_alpha   90.00
_cell.angle_beta   90.00
_cell.angle_gamma   90.00
#
_symmetry.space_group_name_H-M   'P 1'
#
loop_
_entity.id
_entity.type
_entity.pdbx_description
1 polymer ?
#
loop_
_entity_poly.entity_id
_entity_poly.type
_entity_poly.pdbx_seq_one_letter_code
_entity_poly.pdbx_strand_id
1 'polypeptide(L)'
;MLDGVFAPDATGALRFEGAPAPTDREVARLLATIVTRVDRLLRRRGLAPDEDASATVDPVAEDAPLLAALSRASVAGTSVLGRRPGAPVLRVGRDPDAPWVTSSGPRHAHLAGFDLHANRTVCADDRAGLERLCQYIVRPPLAQERLALLPDGRVCCTLAHPWSDGTRALLFAPIEFLEKLAVLVPRPRINLLLYHGLC
;
A
#
# COMPACT_ATOMS: atom_id res chain seq x y z
N MET A 1 13.73 18.63 1.46
CA MET A 1 14.66 17.97 2.39
C MET A 1 15.96 17.89 1.63
N LEU A 2 17.06 18.41 2.18
CA LEU A 2 18.35 18.38 1.50
C LEU A 2 19.00 17.03 1.83
N ASP A 3 19.36 16.24 0.82
CA ASP A 3 19.96 14.91 0.98
C ASP A 3 21.43 14.97 1.44
N GLY A 4 21.96 16.17 1.60
CA GLY A 4 23.32 16.47 1.99
C GLY A 4 23.69 17.91 1.66
N VAL A 5 24.96 18.25 1.87
CA VAL A 5 25.53 19.56 1.54
C VAL A 5 26.80 19.37 0.72
N PHE A 6 27.13 20.32 -0.15
CA PHE A 6 28.46 20.37 -0.75
C PHE A 6 29.37 21.18 0.17
N ALA A 7 30.46 20.57 0.65
CA ALA A 7 31.46 21.21 1.49
C ALA A 7 32.84 21.10 0.81
N PRO A 8 33.70 22.13 0.89
CA PRO A 8 35.07 22.07 0.38
C PRO A 8 35.90 21.08 1.21
N ASP A 9 36.66 20.22 0.52
CA ASP A 9 37.64 19.34 1.16
C ASP A 9 38.95 20.08 1.50
N ALA A 10 39.93 19.36 2.04
CA ALA A 10 41.23 19.92 2.41
C ALA A 10 42.03 20.53 1.23
N THR A 11 41.62 20.25 -0.02
CA THR A 11 42.22 20.80 -1.25
C THR A 11 41.40 21.96 -1.83
N GLY A 12 40.25 22.29 -1.23
CA GLY A 12 39.32 23.31 -1.70
C GLY A 12 38.32 22.81 -2.75
N ALA A 13 38.33 21.52 -3.09
CA ALA A 13 37.37 20.93 -4.02
C ALA A 13 36.02 20.66 -3.33
N LEU A 14 34.90 20.94 -4.00
CA LEU A 14 33.57 20.69 -3.45
C LEU A 14 33.26 19.18 -3.45
N ARG A 15 33.03 18.63 -2.26
CA ARG A 15 32.59 17.25 -2.07
C ARG A 15 31.18 17.22 -1.49
N PHE A 16 30.35 16.30 -1.97
CA PHE A 16 29.03 16.06 -1.39
C PHE A 16 29.17 15.29 -0.08
N GLU A 17 28.64 15.85 0.99
CA GLU A 17 28.48 15.21 2.29
C GLU A 17 27.00 14.88 2.50
N GLY A 18 26.67 13.58 2.34
CA GLY A 18 25.31 13.09 2.52
C GLY A 18 24.82 13.25 3.96
N ALA A 19 23.55 13.59 4.11
CA ALA A 19 22.91 13.62 5.42
C ALA A 19 22.97 12.21 6.06
N PRO A 20 23.11 12.12 7.40
CA PRO A 20 23.06 10.82 8.08
C PRO A 20 21.69 10.17 7.85
N ALA A 21 21.68 8.83 7.92
CA ALA A 21 20.43 8.09 7.88
C ALA A 21 19.48 8.54 9.01
N PRO A 22 18.17 8.64 8.75
CA PRO A 22 17.21 9.03 9.78
C PRO A 22 17.18 7.98 10.90
N THR A 23 17.04 8.46 12.13
CA THR A 23 16.83 7.62 13.31
C THR A 23 15.39 7.09 13.37
N ASP A 24 15.16 5.99 14.08
CA ASP A 24 13.81 5.45 14.30
C ASP A 24 12.85 6.50 14.90
N ARG A 25 13.38 7.36 15.78
CA ARG A 25 12.62 8.45 16.40
C ARG A 25 12.21 9.50 15.38
N GLU A 26 13.08 9.85 14.42
CA GLU A 26 12.76 10.79 13.35
C GLU A 26 11.73 10.21 12.39
N VAL A 27 11.84 8.92 12.05
CA VAL A 27 10.84 8.21 11.23
C VAL A 27 9.48 8.21 11.92
N ALA A 28 9.42 7.90 13.22
CA ALA A 28 8.18 7.94 13.99
C ALA A 28 7.55 9.34 14.05
N ARG A 29 8.36 10.39 14.25
CA ARG A 29 7.89 11.80 14.23
C ARG A 29 7.36 12.21 12.85
N LEU A 30 8.04 11.78 11.78
CA LEU A 30 7.61 12.05 10.42
C LEU A 30 6.27 11.37 10.14
N LEU A 31 6.12 10.10 10.54
CA LEU A 31 4.85 9.38 10.42
C LEU A 31 3.72 10.09 11.16
N ALA A 32 3.93 10.50 12.41
CA ALA A 32 2.95 11.27 13.17
C ALA A 32 2.53 12.57 12.44
N THR A 33 3.50 13.25 11.84
CA THR A 33 3.25 14.46 11.03
C THR A 33 2.42 14.14 9.78
N ILE A 34 2.72 13.04 9.09
CA ILE A 34 1.97 12.57 7.92
C ILE A 34 0.53 12.26 8.32
N VAL A 35 0.31 11.47 9.37
CA VAL A 35 -1.02 11.12 9.88
C VAL A 35 -1.85 12.37 10.16
N THR A 36 -1.31 13.34 10.92
CA THR A 36 -2.01 14.60 11.21
C THR A 36 -2.33 15.41 9.94
N ARG A 37 -1.41 15.46 8.97
CA ARG A 37 -1.61 16.21 7.72
C ARG A 37 -2.65 15.55 6.82
N VAL A 38 -2.64 14.22 6.74
CA VAL A 38 -3.61 13.44 5.97
C VAL A 38 -5.00 13.57 6.59
N ASP A 39 -5.14 13.41 7.92
CA ASP A 39 -6.43 13.61 8.62
C ASP A 39 -6.99 15.02 8.37
N ARG A 40 -6.16 16.06 8.54
CA ARG A 40 -6.55 17.45 8.24
C ARG A 40 -6.93 17.65 6.78
N LEU A 41 -6.27 16.97 5.85
CA LEU A 41 -6.61 17.05 4.43
C LEU A 41 -7.96 16.39 4.15
N LEU A 42 -8.22 15.22 4.73
CA LEU A 42 -9.50 14.52 4.59
C LEU A 42 -10.66 15.34 5.17
N ARG A 43 -10.51 15.89 6.38
CA ARG A 43 -11.49 16.81 6.99
C ARG A 43 -11.78 18.01 6.10
N ARG A 44 -10.73 18.68 5.58
CA ARG A 44 -10.88 19.82 4.66
C ARG A 44 -11.59 19.47 3.35
N ARG A 45 -11.58 18.20 2.96
CA ARG A 45 -12.28 17.69 1.77
C ARG A 45 -13.65 17.09 2.08
N GLY A 46 -14.11 17.11 3.34
CA GLY A 46 -15.38 16.47 3.73
C GLY A 46 -15.34 14.94 3.69
N LEU A 47 -14.14 14.34 3.67
CA LEU A 47 -13.92 12.90 3.59
C LEU A 47 -13.54 12.28 4.94
N ALA A 48 -13.64 13.05 6.03
CA ALA A 48 -13.39 12.52 7.36
C ALA A 48 -14.57 11.64 7.80
N PRO A 49 -14.30 10.55 8.53
CA PRO A 49 -15.35 9.76 9.14
C PRO A 49 -15.97 10.57 10.28
N ASP A 50 -17.01 11.35 10.00
CA ASP A 50 -17.89 11.90 11.04
C ASP A 50 -18.90 10.80 11.43
N GLU A 51 -19.21 10.67 12.73
CA GLU A 51 -20.22 9.73 13.23
C GLU A 51 -21.63 10.04 12.69
N ASP A 52 -21.85 11.27 12.19
CA ASP A 52 -23.10 11.76 11.56
C ASP A 52 -23.01 11.90 10.03
N ALA A 53 -22.10 11.19 9.35
CA ALA A 53 -21.82 11.33 7.92
C ALA A 53 -22.98 10.85 7.00
N SER A 54 -24.01 11.68 6.87
CA SER A 54 -25.11 11.54 5.91
C SER A 54 -24.92 12.39 4.63
N ALA A 55 -23.86 13.19 4.49
CA ALA A 55 -23.88 14.30 3.52
C ALA A 55 -22.70 14.46 2.56
N THR A 56 -21.75 13.53 2.47
CA THR A 56 -20.83 13.50 1.33
C THR A 56 -21.15 12.33 0.43
N VAL A 57 -21.94 12.62 -0.61
CA VAL A 57 -22.18 11.66 -1.67
C VAL A 57 -20.85 11.41 -2.39
N ASP A 58 -20.36 10.18 -2.31
CA ASP A 58 -19.21 9.73 -3.10
C ASP A 58 -19.59 9.81 -4.58
N PRO A 59 -18.96 10.68 -5.40
CA PRO A 59 -19.29 10.79 -6.82
C PRO A 59 -19.09 9.45 -7.56
N VAL A 60 -18.20 8.58 -7.06
CA VAL A 60 -18.02 7.23 -7.60
C VAL A 60 -19.24 6.34 -7.32
N ALA A 61 -19.88 6.52 -6.17
CA ALA A 61 -21.10 5.78 -5.82
C ALA A 61 -22.33 6.21 -6.62
N GLU A 62 -22.39 7.46 -7.08
CA GLU A 62 -23.43 7.92 -8.02
C GLU A 62 -23.21 7.40 -9.44
N ASP A 63 -22.01 7.62 -9.99
CA ASP A 63 -21.69 7.25 -11.38
C ASP A 63 -21.64 5.74 -11.62
N ALA A 64 -21.12 5.00 -10.63
CA ALA A 64 -20.79 3.58 -10.77
C ALA A 64 -21.05 2.82 -9.44
N PRO A 65 -22.32 2.70 -9.02
CA PRO A 65 -22.70 2.16 -7.70
C PRO A 65 -22.17 0.74 -7.45
N LEU A 66 -22.19 -0.12 -8.49
CA LEU A 66 -21.62 -1.45 -8.39
C LEU A 66 -20.11 -1.40 -8.14
N LEU A 67 -19.36 -0.62 -8.93
CA LEU A 67 -17.90 -0.50 -8.76
C LEU A 67 -17.53 0.08 -7.38
N ALA A 68 -18.32 1.03 -6.88
CA ALA A 68 -18.16 1.56 -5.51
C ALA A 68 -18.38 0.46 -4.45
N ALA A 69 -19.40 -0.38 -4.63
CA ALA A 69 -19.66 -1.52 -3.74
C ALA A 69 -18.52 -2.56 -3.79
N LEU A 70 -18.05 -2.95 -4.98
CA LEU A 70 -16.92 -3.87 -5.14
C LEU A 70 -15.64 -3.30 -4.52
N SER A 71 -15.40 -1.99 -4.69
CA SER A 71 -14.25 -1.29 -4.10
C SER A 71 -14.32 -1.33 -2.57
N ARG A 72 -15.48 -0.99 -2.00
CA ARG A 72 -15.70 -1.04 -0.55
C ARG A 72 -15.48 -2.43 0.02
N ALA A 73 -16.03 -3.47 -0.60
CA ALA A 73 -15.83 -4.84 -0.14
C ALA A 73 -14.37 -5.29 -0.28
N SER A 74 -13.68 -4.88 -1.34
CA SER A 74 -12.26 -5.17 -1.52
C SER A 74 -11.39 -4.53 -0.44
N VAL A 75 -11.66 -3.28 -0.05
CA VAL A 75 -11.00 -2.62 1.08
C VAL A 75 -11.32 -3.32 2.40
N ALA A 76 -12.57 -3.72 2.61
CA ALA A 76 -13.00 -4.43 3.82
C ALA A 76 -12.55 -5.90 3.88
N GLY A 77 -11.93 -6.43 2.81
CA GLY A 77 -11.56 -7.83 2.72
C GLY A 77 -12.75 -8.80 2.68
N THR A 78 -13.90 -8.36 2.17
CA THR A 78 -15.14 -9.14 1.99
C THR A 78 -15.50 -9.25 0.51
N SER A 79 -16.50 -10.07 0.16
CA SER A 79 -17.02 -10.16 -1.22
C SER A 79 -18.43 -9.59 -1.31
N VAL A 80 -18.78 -8.92 -2.42
CA VAL A 80 -20.18 -8.54 -2.72
C VAL A 80 -20.84 -9.60 -3.60
N LEU A 81 -20.09 -10.14 -4.55
CA LEU A 81 -20.54 -11.13 -5.50
C LEU A 81 -20.26 -12.55 -5.01
N GLY A 82 -20.92 -13.52 -5.64
CA GLY A 82 -20.70 -14.94 -5.42
C GLY A 82 -21.61 -15.55 -4.37
N ARG A 83 -21.20 -16.73 -3.88
CA ARG A 83 -22.05 -17.58 -3.02
C ARG A 83 -22.10 -17.12 -1.57
N ARG A 84 -21.19 -16.23 -1.16
CA ARG A 84 -21.08 -15.72 0.21
C ARG A 84 -20.93 -14.19 0.24
N PRO A 85 -21.93 -13.41 -0.23
CA PRO A 85 -21.91 -11.97 -0.11
C PRO A 85 -21.74 -11.52 1.35
N GLY A 86 -20.93 -10.49 1.58
CA GLY A 86 -20.59 -9.96 2.90
C GLY A 86 -19.57 -10.79 3.69
N ALA A 87 -19.28 -12.02 3.27
CA ALA A 87 -18.34 -12.87 4.00
C ALA A 87 -16.88 -12.43 3.78
N PRO A 88 -16.01 -12.60 4.79
CA PRO A 88 -14.58 -12.35 4.64
C PRO A 88 -13.95 -13.31 3.64
N VAL A 89 -12.95 -12.80 2.91
CA VAL A 89 -12.10 -13.62 2.03
C VAL A 89 -11.43 -14.72 2.85
N LEU A 90 -11.42 -15.94 2.31
CA LEU A 90 -10.82 -17.08 2.99
C LEU A 90 -9.30 -16.95 2.98
N ARG A 91 -8.70 -17.11 4.16
CA ARG A 91 -7.26 -16.99 4.39
C ARG A 91 -6.68 -18.34 4.78
N VAL A 92 -5.64 -18.78 4.09
CA VAL A 92 -4.94 -20.03 4.37
C VAL A 92 -3.77 -19.74 5.30
N GLY A 93 -3.71 -20.46 6.43
CA GLY A 93 -2.63 -20.34 7.40
C GLY A 93 -2.80 -19.24 8.43
N ARG A 94 -3.93 -18.52 8.42
CA ARG A 94 -4.25 -17.51 9.42
C ARG A 94 -4.27 -18.13 10.82
N ASP A 95 -3.46 -17.58 11.70
CA ASP A 95 -3.50 -17.77 13.13
C ASP A 95 -4.32 -16.60 13.75
N PRO A 96 -5.50 -16.88 14.35
CA PRO A 96 -6.32 -15.85 14.97
C PRO A 96 -5.67 -15.20 16.19
N ASP A 97 -4.69 -15.87 16.81
CA ASP A 97 -4.00 -15.44 18.04
C ASP A 97 -2.62 -14.84 17.73
N ALA A 98 -2.29 -14.66 16.46
CA ALA A 98 -1.01 -14.09 16.04
C ALA A 98 -0.80 -12.68 16.63
N PRO A 99 0.39 -12.38 17.16
CA PRO A 99 0.66 -11.08 17.78
C PRO A 99 0.65 -9.97 16.72
N TRP A 100 0.12 -8.81 17.09
CA TRP A 100 0.21 -7.61 16.26
C TRP A 100 1.66 -7.12 16.20
N VAL A 101 2.26 -7.12 15.02
CA VAL A 101 3.63 -6.64 14.82
C VAL A 101 3.61 -5.14 14.56
N THR A 102 4.04 -4.34 15.53
CA THR A 102 4.12 -2.87 15.41
C THR A 102 5.37 -2.39 14.69
N SER A 103 6.42 -3.22 14.61
CA SER A 103 7.58 -2.92 13.77
C SER A 103 8.27 -4.19 13.24
N SER A 104 8.56 -4.20 11.94
CA SER A 104 9.24 -5.30 11.25
C SER A 104 10.76 -5.07 11.08
N GLY A 105 11.35 -4.00 11.63
CA GLY A 105 12.78 -3.72 11.49
C GLY A 105 13.20 -2.28 11.81
N PRO A 106 14.49 -1.94 11.62
CA PRO A 106 14.99 -0.58 11.81
C PRO A 106 14.36 0.40 10.82
N ARG A 107 14.20 1.66 11.23
CA ARG A 107 13.64 2.78 10.46
C ARG A 107 12.26 2.47 9.91
N HIS A 108 11.47 1.76 10.70
CA HIS A 108 10.08 1.44 10.42
C HIS A 108 9.19 1.92 11.58
N ALA A 109 8.12 2.62 11.23
CA ALA A 109 7.13 3.08 12.19
C ALA A 109 5.71 2.74 11.71
N HIS A 110 4.85 2.40 12.67
CA HIS A 110 3.43 2.17 12.47
C HIS A 110 2.61 3.08 13.39
N LEU A 111 1.57 3.72 12.86
CA LEU A 111 0.67 4.59 13.64
C LEU A 111 -0.69 4.71 12.95
N ALA A 112 -1.77 4.39 13.67
CA ALA A 112 -3.16 4.57 13.21
C ALA A 112 -3.44 3.96 11.82
N GLY A 113 -2.86 2.78 11.53
CA GLY A 113 -3.01 2.11 10.24
C GLY A 113 -2.11 2.65 9.12
N PHE A 114 -1.22 3.60 9.41
CA PHE A 114 -0.17 4.04 8.51
C PHE A 114 1.14 3.33 8.84
N ASP A 115 1.85 2.88 7.79
CA ASP A 115 3.20 2.31 7.87
C ASP A 115 4.18 3.18 7.09
N LEU A 116 5.35 3.43 7.67
CA LEU A 116 6.45 4.15 7.01
C LEU A 116 7.76 3.38 7.16
N HIS A 117 8.30 2.93 6.03
CA HIS A 117 9.63 2.32 5.93
C HIS A 117 10.64 3.30 5.32
N ALA A 118 11.67 3.68 6.08
CA ALA A 118 12.73 4.60 5.65
C ALA A 118 14.13 3.93 5.66
N ASN A 119 14.17 2.60 5.58
CA ASN A 119 15.42 1.82 5.65
C ASN A 119 16.13 1.64 4.30
N ARG A 120 15.55 2.14 3.20
CA ARG A 120 16.07 1.98 1.83
C ARG A 120 16.54 3.33 1.30
N THR A 121 17.75 3.34 0.74
CA THR A 121 18.34 4.48 0.02
C THR A 121 18.88 3.96 -1.30
N VAL A 122 18.74 4.73 -2.38
CA VAL A 122 19.36 4.47 -3.68
C VAL A 122 20.36 5.59 -3.94
N CYS A 123 21.65 5.26 -4.01
CA CYS A 123 22.69 6.25 -4.32
C CYS A 123 22.63 6.68 -5.79
N ALA A 124 23.14 7.87 -6.09
CA ALA A 124 23.10 8.44 -7.45
C ALA A 124 23.81 7.56 -8.50
N ASP A 125 24.84 6.83 -8.09
CA ASP A 125 25.62 5.90 -8.91
C ASP A 125 25.09 4.45 -8.88
N ASP A 126 24.12 4.12 -8.00
CA ASP A 126 23.54 2.78 -7.91
C ASP A 126 22.45 2.54 -8.96
N ARG A 127 22.88 2.37 -10.22
CA ARG A 127 21.97 2.07 -11.34
C ARG A 127 21.16 0.80 -11.12
N ALA A 128 21.74 -0.21 -10.48
CA ALA A 128 21.03 -1.45 -10.15
C ALA A 128 19.96 -1.22 -9.07
N GLY A 129 20.23 -0.35 -8.09
CA GLY A 129 19.26 0.09 -7.09
C GLY A 129 18.10 0.87 -7.68
N LEU A 130 18.39 1.77 -8.62
CA LEU A 130 17.36 2.51 -9.35
C LEU A 130 16.50 1.55 -10.18
N GLU A 131 17.10 0.59 -10.87
CA GLU A 131 16.36 -0.42 -11.61
C GLU A 131 15.41 -1.22 -10.69
N ARG A 132 15.88 -1.67 -9.52
CA ARG A 132 15.04 -2.35 -8.52
C ARG A 132 13.88 -1.48 -8.05
N LEU A 133 14.11 -0.17 -7.86
CA LEU A 133 13.06 0.78 -7.48
C LEU A 133 12.04 0.95 -8.62
N CYS A 134 12.50 1.10 -9.85
CA CYS A 134 11.63 1.18 -11.02
C CYS A 134 10.79 -0.09 -11.17
N GLN A 135 11.40 -1.28 -11.06
CA GLN A 135 10.71 -2.57 -11.09
C GLN A 135 9.67 -2.70 -9.97
N TYR A 136 9.97 -2.20 -8.77
CA TYR A 136 9.02 -2.17 -7.67
C TYR A 136 7.81 -1.28 -7.98
N ILE A 137 8.06 -0.09 -8.52
CA ILE A 137 7.04 0.89 -8.86
C ILE A 137 6.09 0.40 -9.97
N VAL A 138 6.63 -0.28 -10.99
CA VAL A 138 5.85 -0.76 -12.14
C VAL A 138 5.31 -2.17 -11.95
N ARG A 139 5.46 -2.76 -10.75
CA ARG A 139 5.05 -4.14 -10.50
C ARG A 139 3.54 -4.28 -10.70
N PRO A 140 3.07 -5.27 -11.49
CA PRO A 140 1.65 -5.52 -11.59
C PRO A 140 1.08 -5.91 -10.22
N PRO A 141 -0.20 -5.58 -9.94
CA PRO A 141 -0.83 -5.87 -8.64
C PRO A 141 -0.92 -7.38 -8.35
N LEU A 142 -0.83 -8.23 -9.38
CA LEU A 142 -0.88 -9.68 -9.29
C LEU A 142 0.24 -10.32 -10.11
N ALA A 143 0.86 -11.36 -9.56
CA ALA A 143 1.82 -12.20 -10.27
C ALA A 143 1.11 -13.49 -10.71
N GLN A 144 1.08 -13.75 -12.02
CA GLN A 144 0.36 -14.90 -12.60
C GLN A 144 0.87 -16.24 -12.04
N GLU A 145 2.18 -16.36 -11.81
CA GLU A 145 2.82 -17.52 -11.19
C GLU A 145 2.34 -17.84 -9.76
N ARG A 146 1.66 -16.88 -9.10
CA ARG A 146 1.09 -17.06 -7.75
C ARG A 146 -0.40 -17.36 -7.76
N LEU A 147 -1.00 -17.46 -8.94
CA LEU A 147 -2.40 -17.83 -9.12
C LEU A 147 -2.50 -19.29 -9.54
N ALA A 148 -3.36 -20.04 -8.88
CA ALA A 148 -3.66 -21.42 -9.23
C ALA A 148 -5.18 -21.67 -9.17
N LEU A 149 -5.70 -22.39 -10.16
CA LEU A 149 -7.05 -22.95 -10.09
C LEU A 149 -6.97 -24.30 -9.35
N LEU A 150 -7.71 -24.41 -8.26
CA LEU A 150 -7.77 -25.62 -7.45
C LEU A 150 -8.75 -26.65 -8.06
N PRO A 151 -8.62 -27.95 -7.72
CA PRO A 151 -9.51 -28.99 -8.23
C PRO A 151 -11.00 -28.78 -7.94
N ASP A 152 -11.31 -28.05 -6.87
CA ASP A 152 -12.69 -27.70 -6.49
C ASP A 152 -13.21 -26.42 -7.19
N GLY A 153 -12.46 -25.90 -8.16
CA GLY A 153 -12.82 -24.73 -8.96
C GLY A 153 -12.53 -23.39 -8.27
N ARG A 154 -11.95 -23.36 -7.07
CA ARG A 154 -11.54 -22.11 -6.42
C ARG A 154 -10.23 -21.57 -6.98
N VAL A 155 -10.08 -20.25 -6.94
CA VAL A 155 -8.82 -19.57 -7.28
C VAL A 155 -8.02 -19.36 -6.01
N CYS A 156 -6.80 -19.88 -5.99
CA CYS A 156 -5.81 -19.65 -4.94
C CYS A 156 -4.83 -18.57 -5.38
N CYS A 157 -4.66 -17.54 -4.55
CA CYS A 157 -3.63 -16.52 -4.72
C CYS A 157 -2.62 -16.63 -3.58
N THR A 158 -1.42 -17.13 -3.88
CA THR A 158 -0.33 -17.26 -2.92
C THR A 158 0.34 -15.91 -2.69
N LEU A 159 0.66 -15.59 -1.43
CA LEU A 159 1.31 -14.34 -1.06
C LEU A 159 2.83 -14.43 -1.26
N ALA A 160 3.46 -13.29 -1.55
CA ALA A 160 4.91 -13.19 -1.70
C ALA A 160 5.65 -13.60 -0.42
N HIS A 161 5.10 -13.13 0.69
CA HIS A 161 5.56 -13.35 2.04
C HIS A 161 4.30 -13.57 2.88
N PRO A 162 4.34 -14.47 3.87
CA PRO A 162 3.26 -14.59 4.83
C PRO A 162 2.96 -13.24 5.49
N TRP A 163 1.69 -12.97 5.75
CA TRP A 163 1.29 -11.85 6.60
C TRP A 163 1.70 -12.11 8.05
N SER A 164 1.66 -11.07 8.87
CA SER A 164 1.96 -11.16 10.31
C SER A 164 1.06 -12.16 11.03
N ASP A 165 -0.16 -12.37 10.54
CA ASP A 165 -1.10 -13.37 11.06
C ASP A 165 -0.87 -14.79 10.52
N GLY A 166 0.25 -15.05 9.85
CA GLY A 166 0.57 -16.35 9.25
C GLY A 166 -0.17 -16.65 7.94
N THR A 167 -1.07 -15.77 7.48
CA THR A 167 -1.75 -15.95 6.19
C THR A 167 -0.73 -16.05 5.06
N ARG A 168 -0.78 -17.14 4.30
CA ARG A 168 0.13 -17.41 3.16
C ARG A 168 -0.57 -17.41 1.80
N ALA A 169 -1.89 -17.55 1.78
CA ALA A 169 -2.68 -17.51 0.54
C ALA A 169 -4.11 -17.06 0.80
N LEU A 170 -4.74 -16.52 -0.24
CA LEU A 170 -6.16 -16.15 -0.27
C LEU A 170 -6.91 -17.09 -1.21
N LEU A 171 -8.10 -17.53 -0.81
CA LEU A 171 -8.96 -18.38 -1.62
C LEU A 171 -10.24 -17.65 -2.00
N PHE A 172 -10.60 -17.77 -3.28
CA PHE A 172 -11.76 -17.13 -3.88
C PHE A 172 -12.58 -18.14 -4.66
N ALA A 173 -13.91 -18.01 -4.65
CA ALA A 173 -14.69 -18.53 -5.77
C ALA A 173 -14.35 -17.73 -7.05
N PRO A 174 -14.52 -18.29 -8.27
CA PRO A 174 -14.16 -17.59 -9.50
C PRO A 174 -14.75 -16.18 -9.64
N ILE A 175 -16.02 -16.00 -9.29
CA ILE A 175 -16.68 -14.69 -9.36
C ILE A 175 -16.22 -13.73 -8.25
N GLU A 176 -15.89 -14.23 -7.06
CA GLU A 176 -15.29 -13.43 -5.99
C GLU A 176 -13.91 -12.91 -6.43
N PHE A 177 -13.16 -13.72 -7.18
CA PHE A 177 -11.87 -13.31 -7.75
C PHE A 177 -12.03 -12.26 -8.85
N LEU A 178 -12.98 -12.44 -9.78
CA LEU A 178 -13.27 -11.46 -10.83
C LEU A 178 -13.72 -10.11 -10.25
N GLU A 179 -14.46 -10.11 -9.14
CA GLU A 179 -14.76 -8.88 -8.40
C GLU A 179 -13.48 -8.13 -7.98
N LYS A 180 -12.48 -8.85 -7.45
CA LYS A 180 -11.21 -8.21 -7.04
C LYS A 180 -10.43 -7.67 -8.23
N LEU A 181 -10.47 -8.36 -9.37
CA LEU A 181 -9.87 -7.88 -10.61
C LEU A 181 -10.56 -6.63 -11.15
N ALA A 182 -11.90 -6.56 -11.07
CA ALA A 182 -12.67 -5.43 -11.59
C ALA A 182 -12.27 -4.10 -10.91
N VAL A 183 -11.95 -4.13 -9.62
CA VAL A 183 -11.53 -2.94 -8.85
C VAL A 183 -10.11 -2.49 -9.23
N LEU A 184 -9.27 -3.39 -9.72
CA LEU A 184 -7.91 -3.05 -10.18
C LEU A 184 -7.90 -2.41 -11.57
N VAL A 185 -9.00 -2.52 -12.32
CA VAL A 185 -9.11 -1.87 -13.63
C VAL A 185 -9.32 -0.38 -13.40
N PRO A 186 -8.37 0.46 -13.84
CA PRO A 186 -8.47 1.90 -13.64
C PRO A 186 -9.67 2.49 -14.38
N ARG A 187 -10.29 3.52 -13.79
CA ARG A 187 -11.35 4.25 -14.50
C ARG A 187 -10.76 4.88 -15.77
N PRO A 188 -11.53 4.94 -16.87
CA PRO A 188 -11.14 5.67 -18.05
C PRO A 188 -10.77 7.12 -17.69
N ARG A 189 -9.71 7.65 -18.32
CA ARG A 189 -9.27 9.05 -18.21
C ARG A 189 -8.68 9.48 -16.85
N ILE A 190 -8.31 8.53 -15.98
CA ILE A 190 -7.52 8.82 -14.77
C ILE A 190 -6.05 8.48 -15.03
N ASN A 191 -5.16 9.44 -14.76
CA ASN A 191 -3.72 9.21 -14.78
C ASN A 191 -3.33 8.35 -13.56
N LEU A 192 -2.86 7.14 -13.81
CA LEU A 192 -2.44 6.19 -12.76
C LEU A 192 -0.98 6.37 -12.35
N LEU A 193 -0.22 7.09 -13.16
CA LEU A 193 1.19 7.36 -12.94
C LEU A 193 1.35 8.78 -12.41
N LEU A 194 1.53 8.91 -11.10
CA LEU A 194 1.92 10.16 -10.45
C LEU A 194 3.37 10.00 -9.98
N TYR A 195 4.33 10.23 -10.88
CA TYR A 195 5.75 10.25 -10.52
C TYR A 195 6.21 11.67 -10.27
N HIS A 196 6.86 11.88 -9.13
CA HIS A 196 7.58 13.12 -8.83
C HIS A 196 8.98 12.75 -8.33
N GLY A 197 10.02 13.26 -9.01
CA GLY A 197 11.41 13.16 -8.54
C GLY A 197 12.15 11.84 -8.80
N LEU A 198 11.77 11.04 -9.81
CA LEU A 198 12.65 9.98 -10.33
C LEU A 198 13.58 10.61 -11.37
N CYS A 199 14.77 11.04 -10.94
CA CYS A 199 15.81 11.63 -11.79
C CYS A 199 17.05 10.73 -11.77
#